data_AF-S7XAX3-F1
#
_entry.id   AF-S7XAX3-F1
#
_cell.length_a   1.000
_cell.length_b   1.000
_cell.length_c   1.000
_cell.angle_alpha   90.00
_cell.angle_beta   90.00
_cell.angle_gamma   90.00
#
_symmetry.space_group_name_H-M   'P 1'
#
loop_
_entity.id
_entity.type
_entity.pdbx_description
1 polymer ?
#
loop_
_entity_poly.entity_id
_entity_poly.type
_entity_poly.pdbx_seq_one_letter_code
_entity_poly.pdbx_strand_id
1 'polypeptide(L)'
;MAEVINMPRLSDTMEEGTVASWLKKVGDKVEEGDILAEIETDKATMEFESFNEGTLLHIGIEEGETAKVDTLLAIIGEEGEDISSYLNGDAASDDSEEVNSDSEEKETETETESSDSSEEQELPEGVIVVTMPRLSDTMEEGTVATWLKKVGDEVEEGDILAEIETDKATMEFESFQSGNLLYIGLEEGESAKVDSLLAIIGPKGTDVSGIAKNFKSEGAEPKKEAPKAEVKKKRQKLKLKRLKKRKKLQKLQLRRQLQDVFLCLH
;
A
#
# COMPACT_ATOMS: atom_id res chain seq x y z
N MET A 1 9.49 -37.56 -16.44
CA MET A 1 9.36 -37.84 -15.00
C MET A 1 9.10 -36.51 -14.36
N ALA A 2 7.90 -36.33 -13.80
CA ALA A 2 7.53 -35.08 -13.16
C ALA A 2 8.43 -34.82 -11.94
N GLU A 3 9.05 -33.66 -11.93
CA GLU A 3 9.91 -33.15 -10.88
C GLU A 3 9.13 -32.13 -10.05
N VAL A 4 9.11 -32.35 -8.73
CA VAL A 4 8.48 -31.41 -7.81
C VAL A 4 9.48 -30.32 -7.49
N ILE A 5 9.12 -29.11 -7.82
CA ILE A 5 9.88 -27.92 -7.51
C ILE A 5 9.34 -27.35 -6.20
N ASN A 6 10.16 -27.38 -5.17
CA ASN A 6 9.84 -26.79 -3.89
C ASN A 6 10.35 -25.35 -3.81
N MET A 7 9.78 -24.57 -2.89
CA MET A 7 10.18 -23.20 -2.64
C MET A 7 11.66 -23.16 -2.23
N PRO A 8 12.53 -22.48 -3.01
CA PRO A 8 13.95 -22.45 -2.75
C PRO A 8 14.27 -21.55 -1.57
N ARG A 9 15.37 -21.86 -0.90
CA ARG A 9 15.94 -21.00 0.12
C ARG A 9 16.86 -19.97 -0.51
N LEU A 10 16.34 -18.77 -0.77
CA LEU A 10 17.09 -17.69 -1.42
C LEU A 10 18.03 -16.93 -0.47
N SER A 11 17.91 -17.15 0.85
CA SER A 11 18.79 -16.58 1.88
C SER A 11 19.01 -17.53 3.06
N ASP A 12 20.20 -17.48 3.67
CA ASP A 12 20.59 -18.27 4.84
C ASP A 12 19.68 -18.07 6.08
N THR A 13 18.86 -17.01 6.09
CA THR A 13 17.91 -16.70 7.16
C THR A 13 16.45 -16.73 6.72
N MET A 14 16.15 -17.21 5.51
CA MET A 14 14.79 -17.28 4.98
C MET A 14 14.03 -18.47 5.58
N GLU A 15 12.80 -18.23 6.03
CA GLU A 15 11.84 -19.22 6.56
C GLU A 15 10.60 -19.36 5.66
N GLU A 16 10.17 -18.26 5.02
CA GLU A 16 9.04 -18.19 4.10
C GLU A 16 9.31 -17.19 2.97
N GLY A 17 8.60 -17.35 1.86
CA GLY A 17 8.65 -16.49 0.68
C GLY A 17 7.28 -16.34 0.05
N THR A 18 7.03 -15.20 -0.58
CA THR A 18 5.78 -14.89 -1.28
C THR A 18 6.02 -14.93 -2.77
N VAL A 19 5.15 -15.58 -3.54
CA VAL A 19 5.24 -15.51 -5.01
C VAL A 19 4.66 -14.17 -5.45
N ALA A 20 5.50 -13.26 -5.95
CA ALA A 20 5.07 -11.92 -6.35
C ALA A 20 4.35 -11.93 -7.71
N SER A 21 4.88 -12.66 -8.69
CA SER A 21 4.29 -12.80 -10.02
C SER A 21 4.74 -14.07 -10.71
N TRP A 22 3.85 -14.75 -11.43
CA TRP A 22 4.21 -15.88 -12.30
C TRP A 22 4.50 -15.40 -13.72
N LEU A 23 5.70 -15.69 -14.23
CA LEU A 23 6.11 -15.37 -15.60
C LEU A 23 5.79 -16.50 -16.58
N LYS A 24 5.58 -17.72 -16.07
CA LYS A 24 5.17 -18.91 -16.83
C LYS A 24 3.84 -19.45 -16.31
N LYS A 25 3.01 -19.96 -17.22
CA LYS A 25 1.69 -20.53 -16.93
C LYS A 25 1.70 -22.04 -17.05
N VAL A 26 0.70 -22.69 -16.45
CA VAL A 26 0.50 -24.14 -16.59
C VAL A 26 0.32 -24.48 -18.07
N GLY A 27 1.11 -25.41 -18.58
CA GLY A 27 1.21 -25.79 -19.98
C GLY A 27 2.36 -25.12 -20.74
N ASP A 28 3.04 -24.12 -20.15
CA ASP A 28 4.18 -23.48 -20.81
C ASP A 28 5.42 -24.36 -20.77
N LYS A 29 6.19 -24.33 -21.86
CA LYS A 29 7.50 -24.96 -21.93
C LYS A 29 8.52 -24.13 -21.13
N VAL A 30 9.31 -24.84 -20.33
CA VAL A 30 10.35 -24.32 -19.45
C VAL A 30 11.68 -24.94 -19.87
N GLU A 31 12.70 -24.11 -20.03
CA GLU A 31 14.07 -24.54 -20.29
C GLU A 31 14.96 -24.24 -19.07
N GLU A 32 16.13 -24.89 -18.99
CA GLU A 32 17.09 -24.61 -17.91
C GLU A 32 17.55 -23.14 -17.97
N GLY A 33 17.40 -22.42 -16.87
CA GLY A 33 17.67 -20.98 -16.77
C GLY A 33 16.51 -20.07 -17.15
N ASP A 34 15.35 -20.61 -17.53
CA ASP A 34 14.14 -19.79 -17.72
C ASP A 34 13.61 -19.30 -16.37
N ILE A 35 13.19 -18.02 -16.32
CA ILE A 35 12.54 -17.45 -15.14
C ILE A 35 11.09 -17.92 -15.09
N LEU A 36 10.72 -18.57 -13.98
CA LEU A 36 9.39 -19.12 -13.74
C LEU A 36 8.49 -18.12 -13.03
N ALA A 37 9.00 -17.50 -11.96
CA ALA A 37 8.26 -16.61 -11.09
C ALA A 37 9.20 -15.62 -10.38
N GLU A 38 8.66 -14.52 -9.90
CA GLU A 38 9.33 -13.61 -8.99
C GLU A 38 8.97 -13.99 -7.55
N ILE A 39 9.97 -14.21 -6.70
CA ILE A 39 9.78 -14.53 -5.29
C ILE A 39 10.17 -13.32 -4.46
N GLU A 40 9.21 -12.77 -3.74
CA GLU A 40 9.43 -11.74 -2.74
C GLU A 40 9.80 -12.36 -1.39
N THR A 41 10.86 -11.83 -0.79
CA THR A 41 11.31 -12.18 0.56
C THR A 41 11.37 -10.93 1.42
N ASP A 42 11.51 -11.10 2.74
CA ASP A 42 11.70 -9.97 3.68
C ASP A 42 12.89 -9.05 3.33
N LYS A 43 13.83 -9.49 2.50
CA LYS A 43 15.03 -8.73 2.15
C LYS A 43 15.11 -8.25 0.72
N ALA A 44 14.54 -9.00 -0.21
CA ALA A 44 14.62 -8.71 -1.62
C ALA A 44 13.57 -9.50 -2.40
N THR A 45 13.17 -8.96 -3.54
CA THR A 45 12.51 -9.71 -4.60
C THR A 45 13.58 -10.30 -5.51
N MET A 46 13.49 -11.60 -5.77
CA MET A 46 14.45 -12.32 -6.60
C MET A 46 13.70 -13.16 -7.64
N GLU A 47 14.27 -13.23 -8.83
CA GLU A 47 13.77 -14.04 -9.93
C GLU A 47 14.11 -15.51 -9.67
N PHE A 48 13.12 -16.39 -9.76
CA PHE A 48 13.30 -17.83 -9.63
C PHE A 48 13.49 -18.45 -11.02
N GLU A 49 14.72 -18.92 -11.26
CA GLU A 49 15.09 -19.66 -12.47
C GLU A 49 14.82 -21.17 -12.31
N SER A 50 14.35 -21.79 -13.39
CA SER A 50 14.19 -23.24 -13.45
C SER A 50 15.53 -23.93 -13.64
N PHE A 51 15.82 -24.93 -12.80
CA PHE A 51 16.95 -25.84 -12.99
C PHE A 51 16.59 -27.06 -13.86
N ASN A 52 15.31 -27.23 -14.17
CA ASN A 52 14.79 -28.40 -14.88
C ASN A 52 14.14 -27.96 -16.19
N GLU A 53 14.35 -28.74 -17.26
CA GLU A 53 13.64 -28.57 -18.52
C GLU A 53 12.35 -29.39 -18.52
N GLY A 54 11.29 -28.87 -19.14
CA GLY A 54 10.01 -29.56 -19.23
C GLY A 54 8.85 -28.64 -19.56
N THR A 55 7.66 -29.02 -19.11
CA THR A 55 6.43 -28.25 -19.19
C THR A 55 5.91 -28.02 -17.78
N LEU A 56 5.44 -26.81 -17.48
CA LEU A 56 4.85 -26.51 -16.18
C LEU A 56 3.50 -27.24 -16.08
N LEU A 57 3.43 -28.31 -15.29
CA LEU A 57 2.23 -29.16 -15.20
C LEU A 57 1.24 -28.64 -14.15
N HIS A 58 1.76 -28.01 -13.09
CA HIS A 58 0.95 -27.50 -12.00
C HIS A 58 1.67 -26.39 -11.23
N ILE A 59 0.90 -25.42 -10.77
CA ILE A 59 1.32 -24.37 -9.83
C ILE A 59 0.63 -24.70 -8.51
N GLY A 60 1.40 -24.94 -7.45
CA GLY A 60 0.87 -25.26 -6.13
C GLY A 60 0.69 -24.05 -5.22
N ILE A 61 1.41 -22.96 -5.49
CA ILE A 61 1.31 -21.69 -4.76
C ILE A 61 0.93 -20.60 -5.76
N GLU A 62 -0.20 -19.94 -5.52
CA GLU A 62 -0.71 -18.92 -6.43
C GLU A 62 0.07 -17.59 -6.32
N GLU A 63 -0.12 -16.71 -7.30
CA GLU A 63 0.43 -15.35 -7.23
C GLU A 63 -0.13 -14.59 -6.03
N GLY A 64 0.75 -13.95 -5.27
CA GLY A 64 0.45 -13.24 -4.01
C GLY A 64 0.41 -14.13 -2.77
N GLU A 65 0.60 -15.44 -2.90
CA GLU A 65 0.54 -16.37 -1.77
C GLU A 65 1.91 -16.58 -1.11
N THR A 66 1.93 -16.66 0.22
CA THR A 66 3.12 -16.92 1.04
C THR A 66 3.21 -18.39 1.40
N ALA A 67 4.39 -18.99 1.19
CA ALA A 67 4.66 -20.35 1.61
C ALA A 67 6.00 -20.47 2.33
N LYS A 68 6.19 -21.57 3.05
CA LYS A 68 7.44 -21.88 3.74
C LYS A 68 8.47 -22.43 2.77
N VAL A 69 9.74 -22.26 3.10
CA VAL A 69 10.84 -22.95 2.40
C VAL A 69 10.56 -24.45 2.40
N ASP A 70 10.90 -25.11 1.28
CA ASP A 70 10.66 -26.54 1.01
C ASP A 70 9.17 -26.94 0.79
N THR A 71 8.24 -25.99 0.71
CA THR A 71 6.84 -26.25 0.32
C THR A 71 6.72 -26.43 -1.20
N LEU A 72 5.76 -27.22 -1.68
CA LEU A 72 5.51 -27.45 -3.11
C LEU A 72 5.16 -26.14 -3.83
N LEU A 73 6.01 -25.71 -4.75
CA LEU A 73 5.83 -24.48 -5.53
C LEU A 73 5.18 -24.78 -6.88
N ALA A 74 5.77 -25.73 -7.62
CA ALA A 74 5.28 -26.15 -8.91
C ALA A 74 5.73 -27.57 -9.24
N ILE A 75 5.10 -28.14 -10.27
CA ILE A 75 5.49 -29.44 -10.80
C ILE A 75 5.85 -29.24 -12.28
N ILE A 76 7.06 -29.64 -12.66
CA ILE A 76 7.56 -29.57 -14.04
C ILE A 76 7.77 -30.99 -14.55
N GLY A 77 7.30 -31.29 -15.76
CA GLY A 77 7.45 -32.62 -16.34
C GLY A 77 7.14 -32.67 -17.82
N GLU A 78 6.96 -33.87 -18.36
CA GLU A 78 6.54 -34.06 -19.75
C GLU A 78 5.04 -33.79 -19.91
N GLU A 79 4.65 -33.27 -21.07
CA GLU A 79 3.26 -32.93 -21.41
C GLU A 79 2.34 -34.15 -21.23
N GLY A 80 1.39 -34.06 -20.31
CA GLY A 80 0.43 -35.13 -20.02
C GLY A 80 0.86 -36.17 -18.98
N GLU A 81 1.93 -35.93 -18.21
CA GLU A 81 2.28 -36.77 -17.06
C GLU A 81 1.26 -36.66 -15.91
N ASP A 82 0.98 -37.80 -15.28
CA ASP A 82 0.07 -37.92 -14.14
C ASP A 82 0.71 -37.33 -12.87
N ILE A 83 0.31 -36.11 -12.50
CA ILE A 83 0.75 -35.42 -11.27
C ILE A 83 -0.02 -35.85 -10.01
N SER A 84 -1.02 -36.72 -10.17
CA SER A 84 -1.96 -37.15 -9.12
C SER A 84 -1.28 -37.86 -7.94
N SER A 85 -0.09 -38.43 -8.13
CA SER A 85 0.73 -39.02 -7.06
C SER A 85 1.43 -38.00 -6.18
N TYR A 86 1.72 -36.80 -6.70
CA TYR A 86 2.43 -35.74 -5.98
C TYR A 86 1.47 -34.87 -5.19
N LEU A 87 0.29 -34.57 -5.75
CA LEU A 87 -0.77 -33.82 -5.06
C LEU A 87 -1.36 -34.57 -3.87
N ASN A 88 -1.38 -35.92 -3.90
CA ASN A 88 -1.84 -36.72 -2.77
C ASN A 88 -0.82 -36.85 -1.62
N GLY A 89 0.41 -36.36 -1.80
CA GLY A 89 1.48 -36.41 -0.79
C GLY A 89 1.45 -35.26 0.20
N ASP A 90 0.74 -34.17 -0.10
CA ASP A 90 0.73 -32.93 0.69
C ASP A 90 -0.41 -32.86 1.73
N ALA A 91 -1.30 -33.86 1.75
CA ALA A 91 -2.45 -33.93 2.67
C ALA A 91 -2.15 -34.59 4.03
N ALA A 92 -0.95 -34.46 4.57
CA ALA A 92 -0.58 -35.04 5.87
C ALA A 92 0.27 -34.09 6.74
N SER A 93 -0.23 -32.88 6.97
CA SER A 93 -0.06 -32.21 8.26
C SER A 93 -1.28 -31.33 8.56
N ASP A 94 -2.31 -31.99 9.09
CA ASP A 94 -3.31 -31.51 10.07
C ASP A 94 -2.82 -30.23 10.79
N ASP A 95 -3.53 -29.10 10.70
CA ASP A 95 -4.71 -28.82 11.50
C ASP A 95 -5.81 -28.11 10.71
N SER A 96 -7.02 -28.59 10.99
CA SER A 96 -8.27 -28.52 10.25
C SER A 96 -9.13 -27.30 10.61
N GLU A 97 -9.82 -26.73 9.61
CA GLU A 97 -11.27 -26.46 9.54
C GLU A 97 -11.53 -25.36 8.50
N GLU A 98 -11.94 -25.73 7.28
CA GLU A 98 -13.33 -25.73 6.79
C GLU A 98 -13.94 -24.31 6.71
N VAL A 99 -14.40 -23.78 5.57
CA VAL A 99 -15.45 -24.33 4.69
C VAL A 99 -15.57 -23.58 3.33
N ASN A 100 -15.72 -24.39 2.27
CA ASN A 100 -16.65 -24.30 1.12
C ASN A 100 -16.64 -23.10 0.13
N SER A 101 -16.32 -23.39 -1.14
CA SER A 101 -17.25 -23.65 -2.29
C SER A 101 -17.60 -22.34 -2.99
N ASP A 102 -17.21 -22.11 -4.25
CA ASP A 102 -17.75 -22.74 -5.46
C ASP A 102 -16.87 -22.25 -6.65
N SER A 103 -16.47 -23.11 -7.61
CA SER A 103 -17.03 -23.16 -8.98
C SER A 103 -17.07 -21.80 -9.69
N GLU A 104 -16.45 -21.57 -10.84
CA GLU A 104 -16.42 -22.38 -12.05
C GLU A 104 -15.53 -21.64 -13.08
N GLU A 105 -14.85 -22.39 -13.94
CA GLU A 105 -14.66 -22.15 -15.40
C GLU A 105 -14.40 -20.72 -15.95
N LYS A 106 -13.62 -20.48 -17.01
CA LYS A 106 -12.83 -21.25 -17.98
C LYS A 106 -12.58 -20.28 -19.14
N GLU A 107 -11.41 -20.43 -19.77
CA GLU A 107 -11.08 -20.05 -21.16
C GLU A 107 -10.98 -18.56 -21.52
N THR A 108 -9.81 -18.06 -21.95
CA THR A 108 -9.05 -18.33 -23.20
C THR A 108 -9.49 -17.41 -24.35
N GLU A 109 -8.55 -16.53 -24.71
CA GLU A 109 -8.17 -16.08 -26.05
C GLU A 109 -9.01 -15.07 -26.88
N THR A 110 -8.27 -14.02 -27.26
CA THR A 110 -8.01 -13.57 -28.65
C THR A 110 -8.90 -12.49 -29.28
N GLU A 111 -8.22 -11.36 -29.51
CA GLU A 111 -8.26 -10.42 -30.65
C GLU A 111 -9.60 -9.91 -31.23
N THR A 112 -9.75 -8.59 -31.01
CA THR A 112 -9.87 -7.54 -32.05
C THR A 112 -11.26 -7.14 -32.56
N GLU A 113 -11.60 -5.92 -32.12
CA GLU A 113 -12.37 -4.82 -32.74
C GLU A 113 -13.91 -4.74 -32.66
N SER A 114 -14.30 -3.73 -31.84
CA SER A 114 -15.33 -2.69 -32.04
C SER A 114 -16.82 -3.08 -32.02
N SER A 115 -17.49 -2.82 -30.90
CA SER A 115 -18.23 -1.56 -30.68
C SER A 115 -19.31 -1.71 -29.59
N ASP A 116 -19.10 -0.93 -28.52
CA ASP A 116 -20.06 -0.22 -27.66
C ASP A 116 -20.75 -0.89 -26.45
N SER A 117 -20.38 -0.28 -25.30
CA SER A 117 -21.14 0.02 -24.07
C SER A 117 -21.49 -1.10 -23.08
N SER A 118 -20.66 -1.20 -22.03
CA SER A 118 -21.06 -1.03 -20.62
C SER A 118 -19.81 -0.88 -19.72
N GLU A 119 -19.38 0.37 -19.56
CA GLU A 119 -18.76 0.99 -18.37
C GLU A 119 -17.93 0.10 -17.41
N GLU A 120 -16.76 -0.35 -17.84
CA GLU A 120 -15.62 -0.60 -16.95
C GLU A 120 -14.68 0.61 -17.15
N GLN A 121 -14.51 1.46 -16.14
CA GLN A 121 -13.64 2.64 -16.26
C GLN A 121 -12.20 2.20 -16.44
N GLU A 122 -11.75 2.16 -17.69
CA GLU A 122 -10.35 2.10 -18.08
C GLU A 122 -9.59 3.18 -17.30
N LEU A 123 -8.59 2.75 -16.53
CA LEU A 123 -7.57 3.65 -16.03
C LEU A 123 -6.93 4.31 -17.26
N PRO A 124 -7.12 5.63 -17.47
CA PRO A 124 -6.61 6.28 -18.67
C PRO A 124 -5.10 6.15 -18.73
N GLU A 125 -4.55 5.89 -19.92
CA GLU A 125 -3.12 5.72 -20.15
C GLU A 125 -2.33 6.87 -19.49
N GLY A 126 -1.44 6.52 -18.56
CA GLY A 126 -0.59 7.48 -17.84
C GLY A 126 -1.13 8.00 -16.51
N VAL A 127 -2.24 7.48 -15.96
CA VAL A 127 -2.60 7.74 -14.56
C VAL A 127 -1.99 6.68 -13.66
N ILE A 128 -1.07 7.12 -12.79
CA ILE A 128 -0.38 6.31 -11.80
C ILE A 128 -0.92 6.65 -10.42
N VAL A 129 -1.32 5.60 -9.69
CA VAL A 129 -1.68 5.72 -8.29
C VAL A 129 -0.42 5.65 -7.45
N VAL A 130 -0.19 6.68 -6.64
CA VAL A 130 0.93 6.76 -5.70
C VAL A 130 0.43 6.33 -4.33
N THR A 131 0.96 5.22 -3.84
CA THR A 131 0.65 4.70 -2.51
C THR A 131 1.69 5.12 -1.48
N MET A 132 1.39 4.92 -0.20
CA MET A 132 2.29 5.24 0.89
C MET A 132 3.47 4.25 0.90
N PRO A 133 4.72 4.72 0.72
CA PRO A 133 5.88 3.84 0.67
C PRO A 133 6.24 3.29 2.04
N ARG A 134 6.83 2.09 2.05
CA ARG A 134 7.45 1.50 3.24
C ARG A 134 8.85 2.09 3.43
N LEU A 135 8.94 3.18 4.20
CA LEU A 135 10.21 3.88 4.47
C LEU A 135 11.09 3.17 5.51
N SER A 136 10.60 2.09 6.14
CA SER A 136 11.38 1.24 7.05
C SER A 136 10.80 -0.17 7.11
N ASP A 137 11.67 -1.17 7.25
CA ASP A 137 11.33 -2.58 7.39
C ASP A 137 10.34 -2.87 8.55
N THR A 138 10.24 -1.97 9.54
CA THR A 138 9.32 -2.12 10.68
C THR A 138 8.18 -1.09 10.69
N MET A 139 7.90 -0.42 9.57
CA MET A 139 6.87 0.60 9.46
C MET A 139 5.56 -0.02 9.00
N GLU A 140 4.50 0.14 9.78
CA GLU A 140 3.13 -0.31 9.43
C GLU A 140 2.22 0.87 9.01
N GLU A 141 2.48 2.07 9.54
CA GLU A 141 1.74 3.29 9.23
C GLU A 141 2.67 4.50 9.13
N GLY A 142 2.30 5.45 8.26
CA GLY A 142 2.98 6.72 8.08
C GLY A 142 2.01 7.88 8.18
N THR A 143 2.48 9.00 8.72
CA THR A 143 1.71 10.24 8.81
C THR A 143 2.30 11.25 7.85
N VAL A 144 1.48 11.85 6.97
CA VAL A 144 1.98 12.94 6.14
C VAL A 144 2.15 14.18 7.00
N ALA A 145 3.38 14.65 7.18
CA ALA A 145 3.68 15.82 8.00
C ALA A 145 3.31 17.11 7.27
N THR A 146 3.83 17.28 6.05
CA THR A 146 3.63 18.48 5.22
C THR A 146 3.68 18.11 3.74
N TRP A 147 2.76 18.65 2.93
CA TRP A 147 2.83 18.55 1.48
C TRP A 147 3.69 19.69 0.91
N LEU A 148 4.66 19.34 0.07
CA LEU A 148 5.52 20.31 -0.64
C LEU A 148 4.93 20.66 -2.02
N LYS A 149 4.20 19.73 -2.64
CA LYS A 149 3.48 19.90 -3.91
C LYS A 149 1.97 19.95 -3.70
N LYS A 150 1.26 20.68 -4.56
CA LYS A 150 -0.21 20.85 -4.52
C LYS A 150 -0.88 20.20 -5.70
N VAL A 151 -2.18 19.92 -5.55
CA VAL A 151 -3.01 19.41 -6.65
C VAL A 151 -2.96 20.40 -7.83
N GLY A 152 -2.55 19.89 -8.99
CA GLY A 152 -2.33 20.62 -10.23
C GLY A 152 -0.86 20.99 -10.48
N ASP A 153 0.05 20.77 -9.53
CA ASP A 153 1.47 21.03 -9.72
C ASP A 153 2.11 19.94 -10.59
N GLU A 154 3.09 20.34 -11.38
CA GLU A 154 3.94 19.46 -12.19
C GLU A 154 5.01 18.83 -11.29
N VAL A 155 5.21 17.52 -11.48
CA VAL A 155 6.10 16.66 -10.71
C VAL A 155 7.02 15.97 -11.70
N GLU A 156 8.33 16.06 -11.47
CA GLU A 156 9.34 15.31 -12.21
C GLU A 156 9.81 14.09 -11.38
N GLU A 157 10.43 13.13 -12.05
CA GLU A 157 11.09 12.02 -11.34
C GLU A 157 12.21 12.58 -10.44
N GLY A 158 12.20 12.20 -9.17
CA GLY A 158 13.09 12.72 -8.12
C GLY A 158 12.58 13.97 -7.41
N ASP A 159 11.41 14.52 -7.77
CA ASP A 159 10.85 15.67 -7.06
C ASP A 159 10.25 15.25 -5.70
N ILE A 160 10.54 16.03 -4.65
CA ILE A 160 9.97 15.81 -3.32
C ILE A 160 8.51 16.27 -3.28
N LEU A 161 7.60 15.34 -3.01
CA LEU A 161 6.16 15.56 -2.95
C LEU A 161 5.68 15.99 -1.56
N ALA A 162 6.16 15.28 -0.53
CA ALA A 162 5.72 15.46 0.86
C ALA A 162 6.79 15.00 1.85
N GLU A 163 6.67 15.46 3.09
CA GLU A 163 7.41 14.92 4.23
C GLU A 163 6.53 13.88 4.94
N ILE A 164 7.02 12.66 5.10
CA ILE A 164 6.35 11.58 5.82
C ILE A 164 7.01 11.39 7.17
N GLU A 165 6.23 11.57 8.23
CA GLU A 165 6.62 11.27 9.60
C GLU A 165 6.28 9.81 9.92
N THR A 166 7.31 9.09 10.36
CA THR A 166 7.23 7.70 10.83
C THR A 166 7.58 7.67 12.33
N ASP A 167 7.37 6.53 12.99
CA ASP A 167 7.76 6.35 14.41
C ASP A 167 9.26 6.58 14.67
N LYS A 168 10.11 6.35 13.65
CA LYS A 168 11.57 6.44 13.79
C LYS A 168 12.16 7.73 13.24
N ALA A 169 11.61 8.27 12.16
CA ALA A 169 12.16 9.42 11.47
C ALA A 169 11.11 10.15 10.62
N THR A 170 11.35 11.43 10.37
CA THR A 170 10.70 12.17 9.28
C THR A 170 11.58 12.04 8.05
N MET A 171 11.00 11.58 6.94
CA MET A 171 11.69 11.41 5.66
C MET A 171 10.98 12.18 4.56
N GLU A 172 11.74 12.58 3.55
CA GLU A 172 11.23 13.24 2.35
C GLU A 172 10.79 12.16 1.35
N PHE A 173 9.56 12.28 0.86
CA PHE A 173 9.02 11.38 -0.15
C PHE A 173 9.22 11.97 -1.54
N GLU A 174 10.10 11.35 -2.32
CA GLU A 174 10.35 11.68 -3.72
C GLU A 174 9.41 10.93 -4.66
N SER A 175 9.01 11.57 -5.74
CA SER A 175 8.23 10.94 -6.80
C SER A 175 9.13 10.14 -7.72
N PHE A 176 8.79 8.88 -7.97
CA PHE A 176 9.46 8.07 -8.99
C PHE A 176 8.88 8.30 -10.39
N GLN A 177 7.76 9.03 -10.49
CA GLN A 177 7.00 9.18 -11.74
C GLN A 177 6.85 10.66 -12.09
N SER A 178 6.99 10.95 -13.38
CA SER A 178 6.73 12.27 -13.92
C SER A 178 5.25 12.45 -14.30
N GLY A 179 4.68 13.61 -13.97
CA GLY A 179 3.28 13.90 -14.27
C GLY A 179 2.76 15.11 -13.52
N ASN A 180 1.44 15.21 -13.39
CA ASN A 180 0.82 16.26 -12.58
C ASN A 180 0.09 15.64 -11.41
N LEU A 181 0.17 16.29 -10.25
CA LEU A 181 -0.54 15.83 -9.06
C LEU A 181 -2.04 16.06 -9.25
N LEU A 182 -2.80 15.03 -9.60
CA LEU A 182 -4.22 15.14 -9.92
C LEU A 182 -5.10 15.09 -8.67
N TYR A 183 -4.66 14.34 -7.65
CA TYR A 183 -5.42 14.17 -6.41
C TYR A 183 -4.50 13.85 -5.23
N ILE A 184 -4.87 14.34 -4.05
CA ILE A 184 -4.26 13.99 -2.77
C ILE A 184 -5.30 13.18 -1.99
N GLY A 185 -4.98 11.92 -1.71
CA GLY A 185 -5.84 11.00 -0.96
C GLY A 185 -5.71 11.14 0.55
N LEU A 186 -4.53 11.58 1.03
CA LEU A 186 -4.22 11.74 2.44
C LEU A 186 -3.86 13.21 2.78
N GLU A 187 -4.63 13.84 3.66
CA GLU A 187 -4.38 15.24 4.06
C GLU A 187 -3.19 15.37 5.02
N GLU A 188 -2.65 16.59 5.16
CA GLU A 188 -1.58 16.88 6.15
C GLU A 188 -2.04 16.52 7.57
N GLY A 189 -1.27 15.68 8.24
CA GLY A 189 -1.49 15.19 9.59
C GLY A 189 -2.40 13.97 9.69
N GLU A 190 -2.85 13.41 8.57
CA GLU A 190 -3.52 12.10 8.53
C GLU A 190 -2.49 10.97 8.44
N SER A 191 -2.82 9.85 9.08
CA SER A 191 -2.03 8.62 9.02
C SER A 191 -2.72 7.57 8.16
N ALA A 192 -1.92 6.80 7.42
CA ALA A 192 -2.36 5.71 6.58
C ALA A 192 -1.45 4.50 6.79
N LYS A 193 -1.95 3.30 6.46
CA LYS A 193 -1.10 2.10 6.43
C LYS A 193 -0.17 2.17 5.22
N VAL A 194 0.91 1.39 5.24
CA VAL A 194 1.69 1.11 4.03
C VAL A 194 0.76 0.65 2.90
N ASP A 195 1.08 1.05 1.67
CA ASP A 195 0.29 0.77 0.45
C ASP A 195 -1.07 1.47 0.36
N SER A 196 -1.44 2.29 1.34
CA SER A 196 -2.64 3.12 1.25
C SER A 196 -2.48 4.25 0.22
N LEU A 197 -3.58 4.65 -0.42
CA LEU A 197 -3.59 5.76 -1.38
C LEU A 197 -3.05 7.05 -0.77
N LEU A 198 -1.93 7.54 -1.32
CA LEU A 198 -1.33 8.82 -0.92
C LEU A 198 -1.76 9.93 -1.89
N ALA A 199 -1.55 9.71 -3.19
CA ALA A 199 -1.87 10.66 -4.25
C ALA A 199 -2.10 9.95 -5.59
N ILE A 200 -2.61 10.69 -6.57
CA ILE A 200 -2.74 10.22 -7.96
C ILE A 200 -1.99 11.20 -8.84
N ILE A 201 -1.07 10.68 -9.65
CA ILE A 201 -0.27 11.45 -10.61
C ILE A 201 -0.68 11.04 -12.02
N GLY A 202 -0.81 12.00 -12.93
CA GLY A 202 -1.09 11.69 -14.32
C GLY A 202 -1.12 12.91 -15.24
N PRO A 203 -1.55 12.73 -16.50
CA PRO A 203 -1.60 13.82 -17.48
C PRO A 203 -2.61 14.91 -17.09
N LYS A 204 -2.30 16.17 -17.42
CA LYS A 204 -3.14 17.34 -17.14
C LYS A 204 -4.54 17.17 -17.73
N GLY A 205 -5.57 17.29 -16.89
CA GLY A 205 -6.97 17.27 -17.31
C GLY A 205 -7.67 15.92 -17.18
N THR A 206 -7.01 14.92 -16.58
CA THR A 206 -7.59 13.60 -16.36
C THR A 206 -8.49 13.58 -15.12
N ASP A 207 -9.72 13.10 -15.24
CA ASP A 207 -10.65 12.98 -14.12
C ASP A 207 -10.37 11.70 -13.32
N VAL A 208 -9.83 11.87 -12.12
CA VAL A 208 -9.43 10.78 -11.21
C VAL A 208 -10.46 10.49 -10.12
N SER A 209 -11.65 11.10 -10.23
CA SER A 209 -12.73 10.99 -9.24
C SER A 209 -13.29 9.57 -9.07
N GLY A 210 -13.13 8.69 -10.08
CA GLY A 210 -13.48 7.27 -9.99
C GLY A 210 -12.43 6.45 -9.23
N ILE A 211 -11.15 6.69 -9.53
CA ILE A 211 -10.00 5.99 -8.95
C ILE A 211 -9.88 6.30 -7.45
N ALA A 212 -10.06 7.57 -7.08
CA ALA A 212 -10.07 8.00 -5.69
C ALA A 212 -11.17 7.34 -4.83
N LYS A 213 -12.27 6.86 -5.45
CA LYS A 213 -13.35 6.18 -4.73
C LYS A 213 -13.05 4.70 -4.50
N ASN A 214 -12.47 4.01 -5.48
CA ASN A 214 -12.08 2.59 -5.34
C ASN A 214 -11.02 2.39 -4.26
N PHE A 215 -10.03 3.26 -4.17
CA PHE A 215 -9.00 3.15 -3.12
C PHE A 215 -9.49 3.55 -1.72
N LYS A 216 -10.59 4.31 -1.64
CA LYS A 216 -11.19 4.69 -0.35
C LYS A 216 -12.01 3.55 0.27
N SER A 217 -12.37 2.52 -0.50
CA SER A 217 -13.07 1.34 0.02
C SER A 217 -12.17 0.29 0.66
N GLU A 218 -10.85 0.30 0.44
CA GLU A 218 -9.94 -0.75 0.95
C GLU A 218 -9.01 -0.32 2.10
N GLY A 219 -8.81 0.99 2.34
CA GLY A 219 -7.83 1.46 3.33
C GLY A 219 -8.39 2.05 4.63
N ALA A 220 -9.69 2.28 4.73
CA ALA A 220 -10.27 3.06 5.83
C ALA A 220 -10.97 2.20 6.88
N GLU A 221 -10.21 1.51 7.72
CA GLU A 221 -10.71 1.20 9.06
C GLU A 221 -10.67 2.47 9.92
N PRO A 222 -11.82 2.99 10.39
CA PRO A 222 -11.84 4.10 11.32
C PRO A 222 -11.40 3.57 12.68
N LYS A 223 -10.10 3.61 12.96
CA LYS A 223 -9.60 3.46 14.33
C LYS A 223 -10.12 4.65 15.12
N LYS A 224 -11.21 4.39 15.84
CA LYS A 224 -11.86 5.26 16.81
C LYS A 224 -10.87 5.56 17.94
N GLU A 225 -9.91 6.44 17.70
CA GLU A 225 -9.07 7.02 18.74
C GLU A 225 -9.60 8.41 19.12
N ALA A 226 -9.85 8.55 20.43
CA ALA A 226 -10.52 9.68 21.05
C ALA A 226 -9.86 11.04 20.74
N PRO A 227 -10.63 12.15 20.75
CA PRO A 227 -10.27 13.38 20.07
C PRO A 227 -9.22 14.21 20.83
N LYS A 228 -7.93 13.91 20.63
CA LYS A 228 -6.81 14.75 21.11
C LYS A 228 -6.82 16.15 20.48
N ALA A 229 -7.30 16.28 19.24
CA ALA A 229 -7.42 17.57 18.53
C ALA A 229 -8.48 18.49 19.18
N GLU A 230 -9.60 17.93 19.66
CA GLU A 230 -10.65 18.72 20.30
C GLU A 230 -10.24 19.18 21.71
N VAL A 231 -9.48 18.36 22.45
CA VAL A 231 -8.90 18.74 23.75
C VAL A 231 -7.87 19.86 23.60
N LYS A 232 -7.01 19.86 22.58
CA LYS A 232 -6.06 20.97 22.31
C LYS A 232 -6.81 22.28 21.97
N LYS A 233 -7.80 22.26 21.07
CA LYS A 233 -8.61 23.46 20.73
C LYS A 233 -9.41 23.98 21.93
N LYS A 234 -10.02 23.11 22.74
CA LYS A 234 -10.80 23.48 23.94
C LYS A 234 -9.89 24.06 25.03
N ARG A 235 -8.69 23.51 25.23
CA ARG A 235 -7.68 23.99 26.20
C ARG A 235 -7.06 25.33 25.77
N GLN A 236 -6.85 25.56 24.48
CA GLN A 236 -6.42 26.86 23.94
C GLN A 236 -7.52 27.94 24.07
N LYS A 237 -8.78 27.64 23.72
CA LYS A 237 -9.91 28.56 23.91
C LYS A 237 -10.09 28.91 25.40
N LEU A 238 -9.90 27.95 26.31
CA LEU A 238 -9.97 28.19 27.76
C LEU A 238 -8.81 29.07 28.26
N LYS A 239 -7.58 28.84 27.79
CA LYS A 239 -6.42 29.70 28.10
C LYS A 239 -6.64 31.13 27.61
N LEU A 240 -7.16 31.31 26.38
CA LEU A 240 -7.44 32.63 25.82
C LEU A 240 -8.54 33.38 26.58
N LYS A 241 -9.61 32.68 26.99
CA LYS A 241 -10.67 33.27 27.85
C LYS A 241 -10.10 33.70 29.21
N ARG A 242 -9.25 32.89 29.84
CA ARG A 242 -8.59 33.24 31.12
C ARG A 242 -7.64 34.43 30.98
N LEU A 243 -6.89 34.52 29.88
CA LEU A 243 -5.99 35.63 29.60
C LEU A 243 -6.75 36.95 29.38
N LYS A 244 -7.83 36.91 28.58
CA LYS A 244 -8.70 38.08 28.36
C LYS A 244 -9.34 38.55 29.67
N LYS A 245 -9.80 37.63 30.53
CA LYS A 245 -10.35 37.96 31.85
C LYS A 245 -9.30 38.61 32.77
N ARG A 246 -8.06 38.10 32.81
CA ARG A 246 -6.96 38.70 33.58
C ARG A 246 -6.61 40.12 33.09
N LYS A 247 -6.47 40.32 31.78
CA LYS A 247 -6.20 41.66 31.22
C LYS A 247 -7.33 42.66 31.52
N LYS A 248 -8.59 42.22 31.48
CA LYS A 248 -9.74 43.07 31.84
C LYS A 248 -9.72 43.46 33.32
N LEU A 249 -9.41 42.52 34.21
CA LEU A 249 -9.27 42.81 35.65
C LEU A 249 -8.10 43.75 35.94
N GLN A 250 -6.93 43.53 35.34
CA GLN A 250 -5.78 44.44 35.48
C GLN A 250 -6.12 45.86 35.02
N LYS A 251 -6.82 46.00 33.88
CA LYS A 251 -7.22 47.31 33.36
C LYS A 251 -8.24 48.01 34.27
N LEU A 252 -9.14 47.25 34.90
CA LEU A 252 -10.10 47.79 35.87
C LEU A 252 -9.39 48.23 37.17
N GLN A 253 -8.43 47.43 37.64
CA GLN A 253 -7.66 47.71 38.84
C GLN A 253 -6.74 48.92 38.67
N LEU A 254 -6.13 49.07 37.49
CA LEU A 254 -5.32 50.24 37.14
C LEU A 254 -6.18 51.52 37.02
N ARG A 255 -7.39 51.42 36.46
CA ARG A 255 -8.34 52.54 36.43
C ARG A 255 -8.76 52.99 37.83
N ARG A 256 -8.95 52.04 38.74
CA ARG A 256 -9.30 52.35 40.13
C ARG A 256 -8.14 53.02 40.86
N GLN A 257 -6.91 52.52 40.71
CA GLN A 257 -5.73 53.20 41.23
C GLN A 257 -5.55 54.62 40.67
N LEU A 258 -5.81 54.83 39.38
CA LEU A 258 -5.75 56.16 38.77
C LEU A 258 -6.83 57.11 39.30
N GLN A 259 -8.03 56.61 39.59
CA GLN A 259 -9.09 57.40 40.25
C GLN A 259 -8.74 57.72 41.69
N ASP A 260 -8.19 56.77 42.45
CA ASP A 260 -7.78 56.99 43.84
C ASP A 260 -6.62 58.01 43.92
N VAL A 261 -5.66 57.96 42.99
CA VAL A 261 -4.58 58.96 42.88
C VAL A 261 -5.13 60.34 42.47
N PHE A 262 -6.12 60.39 41.57
CA PHE A 262 -6.75 61.64 41.17
C PHE A 262 -7.54 62.29 42.31
N LEU A 263 -8.24 61.51 43.14
CA LEU A 263 -8.95 62.00 44.32
C LEU A 263 -8.01 62.47 45.45
N CYS A 264 -6.77 61.97 45.52
CA CYS A 264 -5.77 62.44 46.49
C CYS A 264 -5.06 63.74 46.08
N LEU A 265 -5.23 64.21 44.84
CA LEU A 265 -4.60 65.44 44.32
C LEU A 265 -5.55 66.67 44.30
N HIS A 266 -6.77 66.55 44.82
CA HIS A 266 -7.73 67.63 45.06
C HIS A 266 -8.09 67.68 46.53
#